data_AF-A0A317T286-F1
#
_entry.id   AF-A0A317T286-F1
#
_cell.length_a   1.000
_cell.length_b   1.000
_cell.length_c   1.000
_cell.angle_alpha   90.00
_cell.angle_beta   90.00
_cell.angle_gamma   90.00
#
_symmetry.space_group_name_H-M   'P 1'
#
loop_
_entity.id
_entity.type
_entity.pdbx_description
1 polymer ?
#
loop_
_entity_poly.entity_id
_entity_poly.type
_entity_poly.pdbx_seq_one_letter_code
_entity_poly.pdbx_strand_id
1 'polypeptide(L)'
;MDVALGLSKALGTQFGEIWKLVGTLLMKYASSSEAVERSTSVGVIADCIKHMEEGCTPYTSQLMKVLLRRLSDEDQETRSNAAYAIGMLCIKSHAVQEVTRNYGAILSKLEPFLQVQSHRMLDNACGCISRMIMAHPDSVPLGDVLPALAGLLPLKEDYEENEPIYKMLVQLYKNSNQTAFGMTQQFVPIIAAVLSPPEEQLTPETREELIELVQFLFKTESGVLQGYDNLISLAN
;
A
#
# COMPACT_ATOMS: atom_id res chain seq x y z
N MET A 1 22.57 -9.46 -4.00
CA MET A 1 21.32 -9.45 -3.20
C MET A 1 20.25 -10.31 -3.88
N ASP A 2 20.33 -10.52 -5.19
CA ASP A 2 19.41 -11.34 -6.00
C ASP A 2 19.23 -12.78 -5.51
N VAL A 3 20.26 -13.38 -4.90
CA VAL A 3 20.14 -14.70 -4.27
C VAL A 3 19.13 -14.68 -3.12
N ALA A 4 19.14 -13.64 -2.27
CA ALA A 4 18.17 -13.51 -1.18
C ALA A 4 16.75 -13.30 -1.74
N LEU A 5 16.61 -12.47 -2.77
CA LEU A 5 15.34 -12.26 -3.46
C LEU A 5 14.78 -13.58 -4.03
N GLY A 6 15.59 -14.30 -4.82
CA GLY A 6 15.20 -15.58 -5.42
C GLY A 6 14.83 -16.64 -4.37
N LEU A 7 15.61 -16.73 -3.29
CA LEU A 7 15.30 -17.63 -2.18
C LEU A 7 14.00 -17.23 -1.45
N SER A 8 13.75 -15.94 -1.23
CA SER A 8 12.51 -15.49 -0.59
C SER A 8 11.29 -15.87 -1.40
N LYS A 9 11.33 -15.66 -2.72
CA LYS A 9 10.26 -16.04 -3.64
C LYS A 9 10.05 -17.55 -3.70
N ALA A 10 11.13 -18.34 -3.67
CA ALA A 10 11.05 -19.80 -3.75
C ALA A 10 10.56 -20.47 -2.45
N LEU A 11 10.95 -19.92 -1.29
CA LEU A 11 10.66 -20.52 0.02
C LEU A 11 9.37 -19.98 0.66
N GLY A 12 8.86 -18.83 0.20
CA GLY A 12 7.70 -18.18 0.80
C GLY A 12 7.92 -17.92 2.28
N THR A 13 6.91 -18.22 3.11
CA THR A 13 6.96 -18.06 4.58
C THR A 13 8.18 -18.69 5.25
N GLN A 14 8.68 -19.83 4.74
CA GLN A 14 9.85 -20.51 5.31
C GLN A 14 11.14 -19.69 5.20
N PHE A 15 11.17 -18.68 4.33
CA PHE A 15 12.30 -17.76 4.23
C PHE A 15 12.55 -16.99 5.53
N GLY A 16 11.56 -16.87 6.43
CA GLY A 16 11.75 -16.32 7.77
C GLY A 16 12.89 -16.99 8.55
N GLU A 17 13.16 -18.27 8.33
CA GLU A 17 14.32 -18.95 8.94
C GLU A 17 15.64 -18.56 8.28
N ILE A 18 15.64 -18.37 6.95
CA ILE A 18 16.81 -17.93 6.17
C ILE A 18 17.15 -16.47 6.46
N TRP A 19 16.16 -15.64 6.80
CA TRP A 19 16.36 -14.24 7.18
C TRP A 19 17.37 -14.08 8.32
N LYS A 20 17.47 -15.04 9.26
CA LYS A 20 18.47 -15.02 10.34
C LYS A 20 19.91 -14.95 9.81
N LEU A 21 20.15 -15.51 8.62
CA LEU A 21 21.46 -15.59 7.98
C LEU A 21 21.74 -14.37 7.09
N VAL A 22 20.76 -13.98 6.27
CA VAL A 22 20.95 -12.93 5.24
C VAL A 22 20.48 -11.54 5.68
N GLY A 23 19.52 -11.49 6.61
CA GLY A 23 18.88 -10.26 7.08
C GLY A 23 19.89 -9.27 7.64
N THR A 24 20.82 -9.72 8.48
CA THR A 24 21.87 -8.85 9.05
C THR A 24 22.67 -8.11 7.97
N LEU A 25 22.99 -8.79 6.85
CA LEU A 25 23.74 -8.18 5.75
C LEU A 25 22.87 -7.18 4.98
N LEU A 26 21.61 -7.51 4.70
CA LEU A 26 20.66 -6.58 4.08
C LEU A 26 20.46 -5.33 4.96
N MET A 27 20.25 -5.49 6.27
CA MET A 27 20.10 -4.35 7.18
C MET A 27 21.36 -3.46 7.23
N LYS A 28 22.56 -4.07 7.07
CA LYS A 28 23.82 -3.33 6.97
C LYS A 28 23.87 -2.46 5.71
N TYR A 29 23.54 -3.03 4.53
CA TYR A 29 23.54 -2.27 3.27
C TYR A 29 22.43 -1.21 3.21
N ALA A 30 21.26 -1.48 3.79
CA ALA A 30 20.23 -0.47 3.99
C ALA A 30 20.72 0.72 4.84
N SER A 31 21.80 0.56 5.60
CA SER A 31 22.43 1.61 6.41
C SER A 31 23.75 2.14 5.80
N SER A 32 24.07 1.82 4.55
CA SER A 32 25.30 2.25 3.87
C SER A 32 25.38 3.76 3.63
N SER A 33 26.60 4.28 3.47
CA SER A 33 26.85 5.64 2.97
C SER A 33 26.45 5.79 1.50
N GLU A 34 26.48 4.71 0.73
CA GLU A 34 26.20 4.74 -0.71
C GLU A 34 24.71 4.64 -1.00
N ALA A 35 24.15 5.64 -1.70
CA ALA A 35 22.72 5.69 -2.02
C ALA A 35 22.23 4.45 -2.78
N VAL A 36 23.01 3.96 -3.75
CA VAL A 36 22.67 2.76 -4.54
C VAL A 36 22.58 1.52 -3.67
N GLU A 37 23.50 1.34 -2.71
CA GLU A 37 23.46 0.20 -1.79
C GLU A 37 22.24 0.28 -0.86
N ARG A 38 21.90 1.49 -0.39
CA ARG A 38 20.69 1.71 0.41
C ARG A 38 19.44 1.37 -0.39
N SER A 39 19.24 1.99 -1.55
CA SER A 39 18.04 1.80 -2.36
C SER A 39 17.85 0.33 -2.72
N THR A 40 18.91 -0.30 -3.25
CA THR A 40 18.88 -1.72 -3.66
C THR A 40 18.55 -2.62 -2.48
N SER A 41 19.19 -2.38 -1.33
CA SER A 41 18.95 -3.21 -0.16
C SER A 41 17.55 -3.03 0.40
N VAL A 42 17.01 -1.81 0.42
CA VAL A 42 15.64 -1.56 0.91
C VAL A 42 14.61 -2.21 -0.02
N GLY A 43 14.81 -2.13 -1.34
CA GLY A 43 13.97 -2.84 -2.31
C GLY A 43 13.96 -4.36 -2.08
N VAL A 44 15.14 -4.97 -1.92
CA VAL A 44 15.26 -6.42 -1.65
C VAL A 44 14.64 -6.79 -0.30
N ILE A 45 14.77 -5.94 0.73
CA ILE A 45 14.09 -6.14 2.01
C ILE A 45 12.57 -6.13 1.81
N ALA A 46 12.05 -5.21 1.00
CA ALA A 46 10.62 -5.12 0.73
C ALA A 46 10.08 -6.40 0.06
N ASP A 47 10.76 -6.90 -0.96
CA ASP A 47 10.39 -8.14 -1.63
C ASP A 47 10.51 -9.36 -0.71
N CYS A 48 11.55 -9.38 0.14
CA CYS A 48 11.68 -10.43 1.15
C CYS A 48 10.47 -10.43 2.09
N ILE A 49 10.03 -9.27 2.59
CA ILE A 49 8.83 -9.14 3.42
C ILE A 49 7.59 -9.61 2.66
N LYS A 50 7.45 -9.21 1.39
CA LYS A 50 6.35 -9.62 0.52
C LYS A 50 6.24 -11.14 0.40
N HIS A 51 7.36 -11.81 0.15
CA HIS A 51 7.39 -13.25 -0.10
C HIS A 51 7.38 -14.09 1.17
N MET A 52 8.02 -13.63 2.25
CA MET A 52 8.04 -14.37 3.52
C MET A 52 6.77 -14.19 4.33
N GLU A 53 5.86 -13.32 3.91
CA GLU A 53 4.56 -13.10 4.54
C GLU A 53 4.66 -12.95 6.07
N GLU A 54 3.91 -13.72 6.85
CA GLU A 54 3.94 -13.70 8.31
C GLU A 54 5.28 -14.12 8.91
N GLY A 55 6.16 -14.75 8.13
CA GLY A 55 7.54 -15.09 8.50
C GLY A 55 8.39 -13.86 8.85
N CYS A 56 7.97 -12.65 8.47
CA CYS A 56 8.63 -11.41 8.87
C CYS A 56 8.35 -11.01 10.33
N THR A 57 7.32 -11.59 10.96
CA THR A 57 6.81 -11.21 12.29
C THR A 57 7.90 -11.10 13.36
N PRO A 58 8.83 -12.06 13.52
CA PRO A 58 9.89 -11.98 14.54
C PRO A 58 10.86 -10.81 14.34
N TYR A 59 10.93 -10.25 13.12
CA TYR A 59 11.88 -9.20 12.74
C TYR A 59 11.25 -7.81 12.65
N THR A 60 9.95 -7.71 12.93
CA THR A 60 9.15 -6.49 12.74
C THR A 60 9.78 -5.26 13.39
N SER A 61 10.22 -5.36 14.65
CA SER A 61 10.78 -4.20 15.34
C SER A 61 12.09 -3.71 14.70
N GLN A 62 12.97 -4.64 14.31
CA GLN A 62 14.23 -4.31 13.66
C GLN A 62 14.01 -3.73 12.26
N LEU A 63 13.12 -4.34 11.48
CA LEU A 63 12.73 -3.88 10.15
C LEU A 63 12.12 -2.48 10.23
N MET A 64 11.09 -2.29 11.08
CA MET A 64 10.41 -1.02 11.27
C MET A 64 11.37 0.11 11.62
N LYS A 65 12.31 -0.13 12.54
CA LYS A 65 13.32 0.87 12.94
C LYS A 65 14.15 1.36 11.75
N VAL A 66 14.64 0.47 10.90
CA VAL A 66 15.47 0.86 9.75
C VAL A 66 14.62 1.46 8.64
N LEU A 67 13.45 0.89 8.34
CA LEU A 67 12.57 1.40 7.31
C LEU A 67 12.05 2.81 7.64
N LEU A 68 11.70 3.10 8.90
CA LEU A 68 11.33 4.46 9.34
C LEU A 68 12.46 5.47 9.16
N ARG A 69 13.72 5.04 9.31
CA ARG A 69 14.88 5.88 9.01
C ARG A 69 15.02 6.12 7.50
N ARG A 70 14.74 5.12 6.67
CA ARG A 70 14.82 5.18 5.20
C ARG A 70 13.65 5.92 4.55
N LEU A 71 12.52 6.00 5.23
CA LEU A 71 11.38 6.80 4.77
C LEU A 71 11.71 8.31 4.72
N SER A 72 12.77 8.74 5.42
CA SER A 72 13.31 10.10 5.36
C SER A 72 14.72 10.15 4.76
N ASP A 73 15.07 9.21 3.88
CA ASP A 73 16.37 9.20 3.21
C ASP A 73 16.55 10.42 2.30
N GLU A 74 17.80 10.82 2.05
CA GLU A 74 18.12 11.89 1.08
C GLU A 74 17.80 11.44 -0.35
N ASP A 75 17.99 10.15 -0.64
CA ASP A 75 17.75 9.54 -1.93
C ASP A 75 16.25 9.22 -2.12
N GLN A 76 15.69 9.65 -3.25
CA GLN A 76 14.25 9.53 -3.51
C GLN A 76 13.84 8.07 -3.73
N GLU A 77 14.69 7.28 -4.38
CA GLU A 77 14.41 5.88 -4.67
C GLU A 77 14.38 5.05 -3.38
N THR A 78 15.34 5.31 -2.49
CA THR A 78 15.38 4.72 -1.15
C THR A 78 14.12 5.06 -0.33
N ARG A 79 13.64 6.31 -0.40
CA ARG A 79 12.38 6.72 0.24
C ARG A 79 11.17 5.97 -0.33
N SER A 80 11.08 5.88 -1.66
CA SER A 80 10.02 5.16 -2.35
C SER A 80 9.98 3.68 -1.97
N ASN A 81 11.15 3.01 -1.97
CA ASN A 81 11.29 1.61 -1.58
C ASN A 81 10.95 1.40 -0.10
N ALA A 82 11.30 2.36 0.77
CA ALA A 82 10.95 2.30 2.19
C ALA A 82 9.44 2.41 2.42
N ALA A 83 8.73 3.26 1.68
CA ALA A 83 7.27 3.36 1.76
C ALA A 83 6.60 2.03 1.39
N TYR A 84 7.02 1.42 0.28
CA TYR A 84 6.54 0.10 -0.13
C TYR A 84 6.83 -0.98 0.94
N ALA A 85 8.07 -1.05 1.43
CA ALA A 85 8.49 -2.00 2.44
C ALA A 85 7.69 -1.87 3.76
N ILE A 86 7.41 -0.64 4.20
CA ILE A 86 6.58 -0.39 5.40
C ILE A 86 5.16 -0.87 5.18
N GLY A 87 4.55 -0.56 4.02
CA GLY A 87 3.22 -1.05 3.68
C GLY A 87 3.15 -2.56 3.71
N MET A 88 4.14 -3.24 3.13
CA MET A 88 4.24 -4.70 3.17
C MET A 88 4.41 -5.23 4.59
N LEU A 89 5.25 -4.61 5.41
CA LEU A 89 5.44 -5.02 6.81
C LEU A 89 4.15 -4.86 7.61
N CYS A 90 3.39 -3.79 7.38
CA CYS A 90 2.14 -3.53 8.08
C CYS A 90 1.08 -4.60 7.80
N ILE A 91 0.96 -5.05 6.55
CA ILE A 91 -0.07 -6.03 6.16
C ILE A 91 0.35 -7.49 6.36
N LYS A 92 1.66 -7.78 6.39
CA LYS A 92 2.17 -9.16 6.53
C LYS A 92 2.56 -9.54 7.97
N SER A 93 2.97 -8.59 8.81
CA SER A 93 3.39 -8.91 10.18
C SER A 93 2.19 -9.14 11.11
N HIS A 94 2.28 -10.17 11.95
CA HIS A 94 1.32 -10.41 13.04
C HIS A 94 1.70 -9.68 14.34
N ALA A 95 2.77 -8.90 14.37
CA ALA A 95 3.17 -8.12 15.54
C ALA A 95 2.35 -6.81 15.66
N VAL A 96 1.03 -6.94 15.79
CA VAL A 96 0.04 -5.84 15.70
C VAL A 96 0.45 -4.62 16.53
N GLN A 97 0.75 -4.80 17.82
CA GLN A 97 1.11 -3.67 18.70
C GLN A 97 2.40 -2.96 18.28
N GLU A 98 3.37 -3.70 17.74
CA GLU A 98 4.65 -3.15 17.25
C GLU A 98 4.44 -2.36 15.96
N VAL A 99 3.53 -2.82 15.10
CA VAL A 99 3.17 -2.14 13.86
C VAL A 99 2.35 -0.88 14.13
N THR A 100 1.23 -1.00 14.84
CA THR A 100 0.27 0.10 15.02
C THR A 100 0.82 1.25 15.85
N ARG A 101 1.70 0.99 16.83
CA ARG A 101 2.36 2.06 17.60
C ARG A 101 3.19 3.02 16.74
N ASN A 102 3.59 2.59 15.55
CA ASN A 102 4.38 3.40 14.62
C ASN A 102 3.53 4.15 13.58
N TYR A 103 2.21 3.95 13.51
CA TYR A 103 1.37 4.51 12.45
C TYR A 103 1.42 6.05 12.39
N GLY A 104 1.39 6.73 13.53
CA GLY A 104 1.57 8.18 13.56
C GLY A 104 2.91 8.63 12.96
N ALA A 105 4.00 7.94 13.29
CA ALA A 105 5.34 8.25 12.76
C ALA A 105 5.46 7.95 11.26
N ILE A 106 4.79 6.90 10.77
CA ILE A 106 4.73 6.57 9.34
C ILE A 106 3.99 7.68 8.59
N LEU A 107 2.77 8.04 9.04
CA LEU A 107 1.94 9.06 8.40
C LEU A 107 2.68 10.41 8.33
N SER A 108 3.26 10.88 9.44
CA SER A 108 4.04 12.12 9.45
C SER A 108 5.25 12.11 8.51
N LYS A 109 5.82 10.93 8.22
CA LYS A 109 6.95 10.80 7.29
C LYS A 109 6.54 10.63 5.84
N LEU A 110 5.31 10.18 5.57
CA LEU A 110 4.72 10.11 4.23
C LEU A 110 4.16 11.47 3.78
N GLU A 111 3.69 12.31 4.70
CA GLU A 111 3.13 13.64 4.38
C GLU A 111 4.01 14.49 3.43
N PRO A 112 5.35 14.56 3.60
CA PRO A 112 6.21 15.29 2.67
C PRO A 112 6.20 14.75 1.23
N PHE A 113 5.85 13.47 1.02
CA PHE A 113 5.83 12.87 -0.31
C PHE A 113 4.76 13.54 -1.18
N LEU A 114 3.67 14.01 -0.55
CA LEU A 114 2.58 14.73 -1.19
C LEU A 114 3.02 16.05 -1.86
N GLN A 115 4.16 16.59 -1.44
CA GLN A 115 4.72 17.84 -1.96
C GLN A 115 5.81 17.61 -3.01
N VAL A 116 6.24 16.37 -3.23
CA VAL A 116 7.30 16.07 -4.20
C VAL A 116 6.70 15.75 -5.56
N GLN A 117 7.30 16.31 -6.62
CA GLN A 117 6.97 15.98 -8.01
C GLN A 117 7.57 14.62 -8.42
N SER A 118 7.18 13.55 -7.74
CA SER A 118 7.58 12.19 -8.05
C SER A 118 6.37 11.27 -7.96
N HIS A 119 5.86 10.84 -9.12
CA HIS A 119 4.71 9.96 -9.21
C HIS A 119 4.93 8.66 -8.44
N ARG A 120 6.06 7.99 -8.66
CA ARG A 120 6.40 6.75 -7.94
C ARG A 120 6.38 6.87 -6.41
N MET A 121 6.86 8.00 -5.86
CA MET A 121 6.81 8.21 -4.41
C MET A 121 5.38 8.41 -3.93
N LEU A 122 4.57 9.17 -4.66
CA LEU A 122 3.15 9.36 -4.35
C LEU A 122 2.40 8.03 -4.41
N ASP A 123 2.61 7.25 -5.47
CA ASP A 123 1.98 5.95 -5.70
C ASP A 123 2.32 4.99 -4.55
N ASN A 124 3.61 4.86 -4.20
CA ASN A 124 4.05 4.03 -3.07
C ASN A 124 3.53 4.53 -1.71
N ALA A 125 3.34 5.83 -1.53
CA ALA A 125 2.74 6.39 -0.31
C ALA A 125 1.25 6.02 -0.22
N CYS A 126 0.49 6.18 -1.31
CA CYS A 126 -0.91 5.76 -1.43
C CYS A 126 -1.06 4.27 -1.15
N GLY A 127 -0.18 3.46 -1.74
CA GLY A 127 -0.10 2.02 -1.50
C GLY A 127 0.24 1.65 -0.06
N CYS A 128 1.19 2.34 0.56
CA CYS A 128 1.56 2.14 1.97
C CYS A 128 0.38 2.42 2.89
N ILE A 129 -0.28 3.57 2.72
CA ILE A 129 -1.45 3.98 3.51
C ILE A 129 -2.59 2.97 3.32
N SER A 130 -2.84 2.53 2.09
CA SER A 130 -3.90 1.55 1.80
C SER A 130 -3.66 0.22 2.51
N ARG A 131 -2.42 -0.28 2.51
CA ARG A 131 -2.05 -1.50 3.25
C ARG A 131 -2.14 -1.32 4.77
N MET A 132 -1.83 -0.14 5.31
CA MET A 132 -2.04 0.16 6.74
C MET A 132 -3.53 0.10 7.11
N ILE A 133 -4.40 0.71 6.30
CA ILE A 133 -5.85 0.71 6.51
C ILE A 133 -6.40 -0.73 6.42
N MET A 134 -5.96 -1.51 5.44
CA MET A 134 -6.38 -2.91 5.30
C MET A 134 -5.96 -3.77 6.50
N ALA A 135 -4.75 -3.54 7.03
CA ALA A 135 -4.24 -4.31 8.17
C ALA A 135 -5.00 -3.97 9.46
N HIS A 136 -5.06 -2.68 9.80
CA HIS A 136 -5.57 -2.21 11.09
C HIS A 136 -6.34 -0.89 10.92
N PRO A 137 -7.57 -0.92 10.37
CA PRO A 137 -8.32 0.29 10.04
C PRO A 137 -8.59 1.17 11.28
N ASP A 138 -8.83 0.55 12.43
CA ASP A 138 -9.11 1.25 13.70
C ASP A 138 -7.88 1.98 14.27
N SER A 139 -6.69 1.71 13.75
CA SER A 139 -5.44 2.38 14.15
C SER A 139 -5.06 3.54 13.23
N VAL A 140 -5.86 3.83 12.21
CA VAL A 140 -5.64 4.92 11.25
C VAL A 140 -6.71 6.00 11.44
N PRO A 141 -6.36 7.30 11.50
CA PRO A 141 -7.34 8.38 11.54
C PRO A 141 -8.01 8.55 10.16
N LEU A 142 -8.96 7.67 9.83
CA LEU A 142 -9.58 7.61 8.51
C LEU A 142 -10.24 8.93 8.08
N GLY A 143 -10.74 9.73 9.02
CA GLY A 143 -11.36 11.03 8.74
C GLY A 143 -10.41 12.04 8.10
N ASP A 144 -9.10 11.95 8.41
CA ASP A 144 -8.08 12.81 7.81
C ASP A 144 -7.40 12.14 6.62
N VAL A 145 -7.20 10.82 6.72
CA VAL A 145 -6.41 10.05 5.76
C VAL A 145 -7.17 9.76 4.46
N LEU A 146 -8.46 9.41 4.53
CA LEU A 146 -9.23 9.10 3.33
C LEU A 146 -9.42 10.31 2.40
N PRO A 147 -9.74 11.53 2.89
CA PRO A 147 -9.80 12.72 2.02
C PRO A 147 -8.46 13.02 1.34
N ALA A 148 -7.36 12.92 2.09
CA ALA A 148 -6.03 13.13 1.53
C ALA A 148 -5.72 12.10 0.44
N LEU A 149 -6.03 10.82 0.68
CA LEU A 149 -5.84 9.75 -0.31
C LEU A 149 -6.71 9.97 -1.55
N ALA A 150 -8.00 10.30 -1.39
CA ALA A 150 -8.91 10.56 -2.50
C ALA A 150 -8.42 11.71 -3.40
N GLY A 151 -7.82 12.75 -2.82
CA GLY A 151 -7.25 13.87 -3.58
C GLY A 151 -6.04 13.51 -4.46
N LEU A 152 -5.43 12.35 -4.25
CA LEU A 152 -4.27 11.85 -5.00
C LEU A 152 -4.64 10.85 -6.10
N LEU A 153 -5.88 10.36 -6.09
CA LEU A 153 -6.35 9.30 -6.99
C LEU A 153 -7.14 9.89 -8.18
N PRO A 154 -7.21 9.18 -9.31
CA PRO A 154 -6.52 7.91 -9.62
C PRO A 154 -5.00 8.09 -9.84
N LEU A 155 -4.24 6.99 -9.71
CA LEU A 155 -2.84 6.96 -10.12
C LEU A 155 -2.72 7.19 -11.64
N LYS A 156 -1.57 7.68 -12.12
CA LYS A 156 -1.43 8.20 -13.50
C LYS A 156 -0.37 7.52 -14.36
N GLU A 157 0.68 7.00 -13.76
CA GLU A 157 1.85 6.48 -14.49
C GLU A 157 2.07 5.01 -14.18
N ASP A 158 2.24 4.68 -12.89
CA ASP A 158 2.45 3.32 -12.42
C ASP A 158 1.21 2.84 -11.66
N TYR A 159 0.67 1.70 -12.09
CA TYR A 159 -0.55 1.11 -11.55
C TYR A 159 -0.29 -0.04 -10.58
N GLU A 160 0.98 -0.35 -10.25
CA GLU A 160 1.33 -1.43 -9.31
C GLU A 160 0.63 -1.26 -7.94
N GLU A 161 0.38 -0.02 -7.53
CA GLU A 161 -0.27 0.30 -6.26
C GLU A 161 -1.80 0.41 -6.33
N ASN A 162 -2.42 0.25 -7.52
CA ASN A 162 -3.87 0.25 -7.65
C ASN A 162 -4.53 -0.91 -6.89
N GLU A 163 -3.96 -2.12 -6.95
CA GLU A 163 -4.53 -3.30 -6.27
C GLU A 163 -4.81 -3.05 -4.77
N PRO A 164 -3.83 -2.68 -3.93
CA PRO A 164 -4.09 -2.42 -2.51
C PRO A 164 -5.02 -1.22 -2.28
N ILE A 165 -4.97 -0.19 -3.12
CA ILE A 165 -5.84 1.00 -2.99
C ILE A 165 -7.31 0.62 -3.15
N TYR A 166 -7.64 -0.12 -4.20
CA TYR A 166 -9.03 -0.45 -4.49
C TYR A 166 -9.54 -1.62 -3.65
N LYS A 167 -8.68 -2.59 -3.30
CA LYS A 167 -9.04 -3.62 -2.30
C LYS A 167 -9.32 -3.01 -0.93
N MET A 168 -8.54 -2.00 -0.52
CA MET A 168 -8.82 -1.22 0.70
C MET A 168 -10.21 -0.57 0.64
N LEU A 169 -10.53 0.09 -0.48
CA LEU A 169 -11.82 0.73 -0.65
C LEU A 169 -12.97 -0.28 -0.56
N VAL A 170 -12.89 -1.38 -1.31
CA VAL A 170 -13.88 -2.47 -1.28
C VAL A 170 -14.07 -3.01 0.13
N GLN A 171 -12.98 -3.25 0.87
CA GLN A 171 -13.03 -3.75 2.24
C GLN A 171 -13.73 -2.77 3.20
N LEU A 172 -13.51 -1.46 3.06
CA LEU A 172 -14.19 -0.46 3.89
C LEU A 172 -15.70 -0.48 3.69
N TYR A 173 -16.19 -0.64 2.46
CA TYR A 173 -17.64 -0.77 2.19
C TYR A 173 -18.19 -2.10 2.69
N LYS A 174 -17.48 -3.23 2.47
CA LYS A 174 -17.86 -4.54 3.03
C LYS A 174 -18.00 -4.49 4.56
N ASN A 175 -17.16 -3.69 5.21
CA ASN A 175 -17.18 -3.48 6.67
C ASN A 175 -18.15 -2.40 7.14
N SER A 176 -19.00 -1.84 6.27
CA SER A 176 -19.94 -0.77 6.63
C SER A 176 -19.27 0.46 7.28
N ASN A 177 -18.04 0.81 6.84
CA ASN A 177 -17.24 1.87 7.43
C ASN A 177 -17.87 3.26 7.18
N GLN A 178 -18.31 3.93 8.25
CA GLN A 178 -19.06 5.18 8.14
C GLN A 178 -18.30 6.31 7.45
N THR A 179 -16.98 6.40 7.65
CA THR A 179 -16.16 7.43 6.99
C THR A 179 -16.13 7.21 5.48
N ALA A 180 -15.94 5.97 5.02
CA ALA A 180 -15.97 5.64 3.60
C ALA A 180 -17.34 5.95 2.97
N PHE A 181 -18.44 5.53 3.64
CA PHE A 181 -19.80 5.83 3.18
C PHE A 181 -20.06 7.34 3.09
N GLY A 182 -19.63 8.12 4.08
CA GLY A 182 -19.74 9.59 4.07
C GLY A 182 -18.96 10.27 2.95
N MET A 183 -18.01 9.55 2.33
CA MET A 183 -17.16 10.04 1.25
C MET A 183 -17.50 9.43 -0.12
N THR A 184 -18.58 8.64 -0.24
CA THR A 184 -18.93 7.92 -1.47
C THR A 184 -18.91 8.82 -2.71
N GLN A 185 -19.49 10.02 -2.63
CA GLN A 185 -19.52 11.00 -3.72
C GLN A 185 -18.13 11.44 -4.21
N GLN A 186 -17.10 11.40 -3.36
CA GLN A 186 -15.71 11.71 -3.73
C GLN A 186 -15.02 10.51 -4.38
N PHE A 187 -15.41 9.28 -4.01
CA PHE A 187 -14.83 8.06 -4.56
C PHE A 187 -15.43 7.63 -5.91
N VAL A 188 -16.71 7.91 -6.15
CA VAL A 188 -17.38 7.57 -7.43
C VAL A 188 -16.62 8.06 -8.67
N PRO A 189 -16.18 9.34 -8.79
CA PRO A 189 -15.41 9.78 -9.96
C PRO A 189 -14.10 9.01 -10.14
N ILE A 190 -13.44 8.62 -9.04
CA ILE A 190 -12.18 7.87 -9.07
C ILE A 190 -12.44 6.44 -9.58
N ILE A 191 -13.49 5.79 -9.04
CA ILE A 191 -13.93 4.45 -9.48
C ILE A 191 -14.33 4.48 -10.96
N ALA A 192 -15.06 5.50 -11.39
CA ALA A 192 -15.44 5.68 -12.79
C ALA A 192 -14.21 5.80 -13.70
N ALA A 193 -13.21 6.59 -13.28
CA ALA A 193 -12.00 6.79 -14.07
C ALA A 193 -11.18 5.49 -14.25
N VAL A 194 -11.01 4.69 -13.18
CA VAL A 194 -10.18 3.47 -13.23
C VAL A 194 -10.87 2.28 -13.89
N LEU A 195 -12.21 2.22 -13.84
CA LEU A 195 -12.97 1.19 -14.56
C LEU A 195 -13.09 1.49 -16.06
N SER A 196 -12.78 2.71 -16.50
CA SER A 196 -12.64 3.10 -17.89
C SER A 196 -11.26 2.73 -18.47
N PRO A 197 -11.10 2.71 -19.81
CA PRO A 197 -9.80 2.49 -20.44
C PRO A 197 -8.74 3.51 -19.99
N PRO A 198 -7.45 3.14 -19.90
CA PRO A 198 -6.89 1.80 -20.18
C PRO A 198 -7.31 0.72 -19.17
N GLU A 199 -7.58 -0.50 -19.65
CA GLU A 199 -8.11 -1.58 -18.79
C GLU A 199 -7.03 -2.18 -17.88
N GLU A 200 -5.77 -2.13 -18.33
CA GLU A 200 -4.58 -2.65 -17.65
C GLU A 200 -4.23 -1.92 -16.35
N GLN A 201 -4.96 -0.87 -15.99
CA GLN A 201 -4.85 -0.19 -14.69
C GLN A 201 -5.19 -1.11 -13.51
N LEU A 202 -5.95 -2.18 -13.75
CA LEU A 202 -6.42 -3.10 -12.72
C LEU A 202 -6.13 -4.53 -13.14
N THR A 203 -5.79 -5.37 -12.16
CA THR A 203 -5.84 -6.82 -12.37
C THR A 203 -7.30 -7.24 -12.62
N PRO A 204 -7.56 -8.34 -13.35
CA PRO A 204 -8.91 -8.85 -13.56
C PRO A 204 -9.69 -9.03 -12.25
N GLU A 205 -9.03 -9.53 -11.20
CA GLU A 205 -9.63 -9.78 -9.89
C GLU A 205 -10.01 -8.46 -9.20
N THR A 206 -9.11 -7.47 -9.20
CA THR A 206 -9.38 -6.16 -8.59
C THR A 206 -10.50 -5.43 -9.33
N ARG A 207 -10.56 -5.57 -10.66
CA ARG A 207 -11.63 -5.01 -11.49
C ARG A 207 -12.99 -5.65 -11.15
N GLU A 208 -13.04 -6.96 -10.99
CA GLU A 208 -14.26 -7.67 -10.60
C GLU A 208 -14.77 -7.21 -9.23
N GLU A 209 -13.89 -7.15 -8.23
CA GLU A 209 -14.24 -6.66 -6.88
C GLU A 209 -14.77 -5.21 -6.89
N LEU A 210 -14.20 -4.35 -7.73
CA LEU A 210 -14.69 -2.97 -7.90
C LEU A 210 -16.06 -2.91 -8.61
N ILE A 211 -16.30 -3.78 -9.59
CA ILE A 211 -17.62 -3.88 -10.25
C ILE A 211 -18.67 -4.34 -9.24
N GLU A 212 -18.35 -5.32 -8.39
CA GLU A 212 -19.25 -5.74 -7.29
C GLU A 212 -19.58 -4.58 -6.35
N LEU A 213 -18.59 -3.75 -6.00
CA LEU A 213 -18.82 -2.55 -5.21
C LEU A 213 -19.76 -1.57 -5.93
N VAL A 214 -19.57 -1.36 -7.23
CA VAL A 214 -20.46 -0.50 -8.04
C VAL A 214 -21.89 -1.05 -8.06
N GLN A 215 -22.07 -2.36 -8.23
CA GLN A 215 -23.39 -3.02 -8.15
C GLN A 215 -24.03 -2.86 -6.78
N PHE A 216 -23.24 -2.94 -5.70
CA PHE A 216 -23.71 -2.69 -4.35
C PHE A 216 -24.18 -1.23 -4.16
N LEU A 217 -23.38 -0.26 -4.61
CA LEU A 217 -23.74 1.16 -4.55
C LEU A 217 -24.99 1.47 -5.38
N PHE A 218 -25.13 0.86 -6.55
CA PHE A 218 -26.33 1.00 -7.38
C PHE A 218 -27.60 0.51 -6.67
N LYS A 219 -27.52 -0.60 -5.94
CA LYS A 219 -28.68 -1.16 -5.20
C LYS A 219 -29.02 -0.37 -3.94
N THR A 220 -28.03 0.23 -3.29
CA THR A 220 -28.20 0.88 -1.99
C THR A 220 -28.46 2.38 -2.10
N GLU A 221 -27.73 3.08 -2.98
CA GLU A 221 -27.81 4.53 -3.14
C GLU A 221 -27.60 4.93 -4.61
N SER A 222 -28.44 4.45 -5.54
CA SER A 222 -28.30 4.68 -7.00
C SER A 222 -28.03 6.14 -7.41
N GLY A 223 -28.52 7.12 -6.63
CA GLY A 223 -28.28 8.54 -6.84
C GLY A 223 -26.80 8.95 -6.83
N VAL A 224 -25.93 8.21 -6.13
CA VAL A 224 -24.47 8.52 -6.11
C VAL A 224 -23.79 8.20 -7.44
N LEU A 225 -24.39 7.35 -8.28
CA LEU A 225 -23.86 6.97 -9.58
C LEU A 225 -24.44 7.81 -10.73
N GLN A 226 -25.33 8.76 -10.43
CA GLN A 226 -25.96 9.60 -11.44
C GLN A 226 -24.91 10.43 -12.19
N GLY A 227 -24.91 10.36 -13.52
CA GLY A 227 -23.93 11.04 -14.38
C GLY A 227 -22.71 10.20 -14.75
N TYR A 228 -22.61 8.95 -14.27
CA TYR A 228 -21.53 8.02 -14.62
C TYR A 228 -22.09 6.82 -15.41
N ASP A 229 -22.38 7.04 -16.70
CA ASP A 229 -23.00 6.03 -17.57
C ASP A 229 -22.20 4.73 -17.66
N ASN A 230 -20.86 4.81 -17.59
CA ASN A 230 -20.00 3.64 -17.56
C ASN A 230 -20.25 2.78 -16.30
N LEU A 231 -20.41 3.40 -15.13
CA LEU A 231 -20.69 2.71 -13.88
C LEU A 231 -22.11 2.13 -13.88
N ILE A 232 -23.09 2.91 -14.36
CA ILE A 232 -24.48 2.42 -14.48
C ILE A 232 -24.54 1.22 -15.42
N SER A 233 -23.81 1.24 -16.54
CA SER A 233 -23.73 0.10 -17.46
C SER A 233 -23.11 -1.14 -16.82
N LEU A 234 -22.10 -0.98 -15.96
CA LEU A 234 -21.46 -2.11 -15.25
C LEU A 234 -22.29 -2.64 -14.08
N ALA A 235 -23.22 -1.83 -13.57
CA ALA A 235 -24.09 -2.18 -12.45
C ALA A 235 -25.32 -3.01 -12.85
N ASN A 236 -25.75 -2.93 -14.11
CA ASN A 236 -26.89 -3.66 -14.68
C ASN A 236 -26.51 -5.06 -15.16
#